data_AF-A0AAD7YEV3-F1
#
_entry.id   AF-A0AAD7YEV3-F1
#
_cell.length_a   1.000
_cell.length_b   1.000
_cell.length_c   1.000
_cell.angle_alpha   90.00
_cell.angle_beta   90.00
_cell.angle_gamma   90.00
#
_symmetry.space_group_name_H-M   'P 1'
#
loop_
_entity.id
_entity.type
_entity.pdbx_description
1 polymer ?
#
loop_
_entity_poly.entity_id
_entity_poly.type
_entity_poly.pdbx_seq_one_letter_code
_entity_poly.pdbx_strand_id
1 'polypeptide(L)'
;MNDEDTHSLIIDIPKLRNFARSTLDNVKQKRTKQVVQGRAKFCRNYKDLCSLPAIKPLAVVTVRKDEVILPYIIYSRKQEKERTRQRMCTGLQDNYKAIYDEKRRRLHIDDPPNDVLTVTDHDPGFFTCVNGSFLSSYVAPYKSLKYLFNSQIRWRQEIGYRNDCMLNIDRNHQKEQEVYDLSTKRYMEQVKCFEAFVSADYRKSMLSLNKWEDVKLAVSQQTFELLCLAAKVFTNTSRIIGLDYRYGLQQKYGRFLYYLSPPSWRFHNRNFARSIEIEARGFDFGISSEEDTFSVMFEKLKRECYSGLVKPVLYFKHPDHLMKLFDGIEQQHLHHFTHVAALAPHAAFFRKGIKLFKDIIAQESAGTLNTIKQFQKLLKFSEDQCSQLQEKFFKIIRGFFYECVGHPEVLKFQTHLEFCYEKIYYEKPINMDMFATAKALEDVYMVYSKRLDAVTSDKIKGAVELYFESERGKYRRAKVAARELRQFERVERELLRAFAPAANGQQGVSIHVRRNSRKKLRSRSKFDQNRNTLTEAEVEYLTLFTDWTAKEDPSNYLHASAEDPGRFRTS
;
A
#
# COMPACT_ATOMS: atom_id res chain seq x y z
N MET A 1 -36.08 9.55 -36.74
CA MET A 1 -36.20 8.77 -35.50
C MET A 1 -36.26 9.78 -34.39
N ASN A 2 -37.49 10.02 -33.95
CA ASN A 2 -37.79 10.67 -32.69
C ASN A 2 -37.37 9.69 -31.59
N ASP A 3 -36.81 10.19 -30.51
CA ASP A 3 -37.22 9.73 -29.18
C ASP A 3 -37.12 10.91 -28.21
N GLU A 4 -38.29 11.24 -27.68
CA GLU A 4 -38.51 12.09 -26.55
C GLU A 4 -38.07 11.33 -25.30
N ASP A 5 -37.34 11.97 -24.40
CA ASP A 5 -37.27 11.50 -23.02
C ASP A 5 -37.52 12.67 -22.06
N THR A 6 -38.71 12.60 -21.48
CA THR A 6 -39.27 13.46 -20.45
C THR A 6 -38.44 13.41 -19.17
N HIS A 7 -37.85 14.54 -18.78
CA HIS A 7 -37.33 14.73 -17.42
C HIS A 7 -38.47 15.14 -16.48
N SER A 8 -38.97 14.18 -15.69
CA SER A 8 -39.82 14.45 -14.54
C SER A 8 -38.96 14.87 -13.34
N LEU A 9 -39.21 16.09 -12.83
CA LEU A 9 -38.66 16.57 -11.56
C LEU A 9 -39.53 16.03 -10.42
N ILE A 10 -39.00 15.06 -9.68
CA ILE A 10 -39.56 14.63 -8.40
C ILE A 10 -39.13 15.65 -7.34
N ILE A 11 -40.09 16.44 -6.84
CA ILE A 11 -39.88 17.32 -5.69
C ILE A 11 -40.18 16.50 -4.44
N ASP A 12 -39.14 16.10 -3.71
CA ASP A 12 -39.29 15.50 -2.38
C ASP A 12 -39.72 16.58 -1.38
N ILE A 13 -40.96 16.47 -0.91
CA ILE A 13 -41.49 17.28 0.20
C ILE A 13 -41.01 16.65 1.52
N PRO A 14 -40.22 17.36 2.35
CA PRO A 14 -39.80 16.82 3.63
C PRO A 14 -40.99 16.66 4.58
N LYS A 15 -41.17 15.43 5.08
CA LYS A 15 -42.20 15.08 6.07
C LYS A 15 -42.08 15.95 7.33
N LEU A 16 -43.21 16.52 7.77
CA LEU A 16 -43.38 17.20 9.05
C LEU A 16 -42.92 16.29 10.21
N ARG A 17 -41.96 16.79 11.00
CA ARG A 17 -41.57 16.19 12.29
C ARG A 17 -42.75 16.23 13.25
N ASN A 18 -43.31 15.05 13.52
CA ASN A 18 -44.23 14.83 14.64
C ASN A 18 -43.46 15.01 15.95
N PHE A 19 -43.79 16.04 16.72
CA PHE A 19 -43.37 16.12 18.12
C PHE A 19 -44.22 15.16 18.94
N ALA A 20 -43.55 14.17 19.53
CA ALA A 20 -44.13 13.22 20.45
C ALA A 20 -44.69 13.92 21.70
N ARG A 21 -45.94 13.61 22.03
CA ARG A 21 -46.50 13.81 23.37
C ARG A 21 -45.84 12.81 24.32
N SER A 22 -45.00 13.29 25.24
CA SER A 22 -44.57 12.52 26.40
C SER A 22 -45.40 12.93 27.62
N THR A 23 -46.19 11.99 28.13
CA THR A 23 -46.74 11.99 29.49
C THR A 23 -45.70 11.42 30.46
N LEU A 24 -45.44 12.11 31.58
CA LEU A 24 -45.50 11.59 32.96
C LEU A 24 -44.82 12.57 33.95
N ASP A 25 -45.66 13.12 34.81
CA ASP A 25 -45.56 13.29 36.27
C ASP A 25 -44.22 13.39 37.01
N ASN A 26 -44.23 14.41 37.89
CA ASN A 26 -43.61 14.52 39.21
C ASN A 26 -42.07 14.63 39.29
N VAL A 27 -41.60 15.79 39.81
CA VAL A 27 -40.93 15.88 41.13
C VAL A 27 -40.49 17.33 41.43
N LYS A 28 -41.06 17.86 42.53
CA LYS A 28 -40.55 18.78 43.56
C LYS A 28 -39.96 20.16 43.18
N GLN A 29 -40.71 21.15 43.66
CA GLN A 29 -40.32 22.52 44.02
C GLN A 29 -38.98 22.63 44.77
N LYS A 30 -38.18 23.63 44.41
CA LYS A 30 -37.39 24.44 45.36
C LYS A 30 -37.42 25.92 44.96
N ARG A 31 -37.82 26.74 45.94
CA ARG A 31 -37.74 28.20 46.14
C ARG A 31 -36.44 28.80 45.56
N THR A 32 -36.25 30.05 45.13
CA THR A 32 -36.85 31.40 45.30
C THR A 32 -35.96 32.30 44.39
N LYS A 33 -36.42 33.34 43.69
CA LYS A 33 -36.54 34.73 44.20
C LYS A 33 -37.18 35.60 43.12
N GLN A 34 -37.96 36.57 43.61
CA GLN A 34 -38.70 37.61 42.89
C GLN A 34 -37.78 38.58 42.16
N VAL A 35 -38.18 39.06 40.98
CA VAL A 35 -38.17 40.49 40.64
C VAL A 35 -39.43 40.81 39.81
N VAL A 36 -40.04 41.91 40.18
CA VAL A 36 -41.33 42.47 39.78
C VAL A 36 -41.24 43.17 38.42
N GLN A 37 -42.22 42.98 37.53
CA GLN A 37 -42.78 44.08 36.72
C GLN A 37 -44.11 43.70 36.03
N GLY A 38 -45.16 44.46 36.39
CA GLY A 38 -46.22 44.91 35.48
C GLY A 38 -47.17 43.89 34.85
N ARG A 39 -48.15 43.36 35.61
CA ARG A 39 -49.37 42.80 35.00
C ARG A 39 -50.21 43.94 34.40
N ALA A 40 -50.22 44.03 33.07
CA ALA A 40 -51.23 44.79 32.34
C ALA A 40 -52.62 44.20 32.65
N LYS A 41 -53.53 45.08 33.08
CA LYS A 41 -54.93 44.78 33.35
C LYS A 41 -55.58 44.28 32.07
N PHE A 42 -55.96 43.01 32.04
CA PHE A 42 -56.93 42.50 31.08
C PHE A 42 -58.26 43.19 31.36
N CYS A 43 -58.64 44.15 30.52
CA CYS A 43 -59.97 44.72 30.50
C CYS A 43 -60.98 43.60 30.20
N ARG A 44 -61.60 43.10 31.27
CA ARG A 44 -62.99 42.65 31.23
C ARG A 44 -63.80 43.86 30.81
N ASN A 45 -64.38 43.84 29.61
CA ASN A 45 -65.53 44.65 29.20
C ASN A 45 -65.83 44.34 27.74
N TYR A 46 -66.43 43.19 27.42
CA TYR A 46 -67.24 42.96 26.20
C TYR A 46 -68.08 41.67 26.32
N LYS A 47 -68.67 41.40 27.50
CA LYS A 47 -69.63 40.29 27.67
C LYS A 47 -71.10 40.73 27.68
N ASP A 48 -71.39 42.02 27.63
CA ASP A 48 -72.75 42.53 27.91
C ASP A 48 -73.50 43.11 26.70
N LEU A 49 -73.04 42.89 25.46
CA LEU A 49 -73.73 43.46 24.28
C LEU A 49 -74.26 42.45 23.23
N CYS A 50 -74.13 41.15 23.47
CA CYS A 50 -74.78 40.12 22.65
C CYS A 50 -75.04 38.86 23.48
N SER A 51 -76.01 38.91 24.39
CA SER A 51 -76.66 37.71 24.91
C SER A 51 -77.96 37.49 24.14
N LEU A 52 -78.03 36.41 23.36
CA LEU A 52 -79.29 35.88 22.86
C LEU A 52 -80.21 35.59 24.07
N PRO A 53 -81.49 35.99 24.07
CA PRO A 53 -82.38 35.66 25.18
C PRO A 53 -82.53 34.14 25.26
N ALA A 54 -82.03 33.56 26.36
CA ALA A 54 -82.20 32.15 26.65
C ALA A 54 -83.68 31.88 26.93
N ILE A 55 -84.38 31.30 25.95
CA ILE A 55 -85.75 30.81 26.12
C ILE A 55 -85.67 29.63 27.10
N LYS A 56 -86.12 29.85 28.35
CA LYS A 56 -86.37 28.76 29.30
C LYS A 56 -87.71 28.10 28.94
N PRO A 57 -87.77 26.77 28.71
CA PRO A 57 -89.05 26.10 28.51
C PRO A 57 -89.88 26.15 29.81
N LEU A 58 -91.16 26.53 29.67
CA LEU A 58 -92.15 26.51 30.75
C LEU A 58 -92.45 25.06 31.16
N ALA A 59 -92.26 24.75 32.44
CA ALA A 59 -92.61 23.45 33.01
C ALA A 59 -94.14 23.35 33.14
N VAL A 60 -94.73 22.44 32.37
CA VAL A 60 -96.12 22.01 32.52
C VAL A 60 -96.18 20.99 33.65
N VAL A 61 -96.76 21.31 34.81
CA VAL A 61 -97.54 20.40 35.67
C VAL A 61 -98.27 21.22 36.77
N THR A 62 -99.58 20.94 36.90
CA THR A 62 -100.54 21.26 37.99
C THR A 62 -101.03 22.70 38.22
N VAL A 63 -102.16 23.03 37.58
CA VAL A 63 -103.14 23.99 38.13
C VAL A 63 -104.48 23.24 38.30
N ARG A 64 -104.99 23.18 39.53
CA ARG A 64 -106.25 22.51 39.92
C ARG A 64 -107.45 23.32 39.41
N LYS A 65 -108.49 22.65 38.92
CA LYS A 65 -109.59 23.24 38.13
C LYS A 65 -110.78 23.80 38.93
N ASP A 66 -110.75 23.77 40.26
CA ASP A 66 -111.97 24.00 41.04
C ASP A 66 -112.14 25.43 41.57
N GLU A 67 -111.10 26.29 41.48
CA GLU A 67 -111.14 27.66 42.01
C GLU A 67 -111.55 28.73 40.97
N VAL A 68 -111.63 28.39 39.68
CA VAL A 68 -111.88 29.35 38.58
C VAL A 68 -113.37 29.49 38.22
N ILE A 69 -114.22 28.55 38.64
CA ILE A 69 -115.66 28.56 38.26
C ILE A 69 -116.50 29.47 39.20
N LEU A 70 -116.13 29.57 40.49
CA LEU A 70 -116.83 30.40 41.48
C LEU A 70 -116.68 31.93 41.25
N PRO A 71 -115.53 32.47 40.80
CA PRO A 71 -115.39 33.90 40.48
C PRO A 71 -116.23 34.34 39.27
N TYR A 72 -116.43 33.46 38.28
CA TYR A 72 -117.14 33.79 37.05
C TYR A 72 -118.65 33.99 37.28
N ILE A 73 -119.27 33.20 38.17
CA ILE A 73 -120.70 33.33 38.51
C ILE A 73 -120.97 34.64 39.28
N ILE A 74 -120.05 35.08 40.13
CA ILE A 74 -120.15 36.34 40.86
C ILE A 74 -119.92 37.53 39.92
N TYR A 75 -118.95 37.41 39.01
CA TYR A 75 -118.69 38.41 37.98
C TYR A 75 -119.86 38.56 37.01
N SER A 76 -120.44 37.45 36.53
CA SER A 76 -121.58 37.47 35.59
C SER A 76 -122.82 38.08 36.22
N ARG A 77 -123.16 37.73 37.48
CA ARG A 77 -124.28 38.33 38.21
C ARG A 77 -124.10 39.84 38.45
N LYS A 78 -122.86 40.29 38.69
CA LYS A 78 -122.55 41.72 38.88
C LYS A 78 -122.66 42.48 37.54
N GLN A 79 -122.18 41.87 36.46
CA GLN A 79 -122.27 42.41 35.11
C GLN A 79 -123.73 42.46 34.61
N GLU A 80 -124.57 41.48 34.95
CA GLU A 80 -126.01 41.50 34.66
C GLU A 80 -126.75 42.59 35.43
N LYS A 81 -126.37 42.82 36.69
CA LYS A 81 -126.91 43.92 37.52
C LYS A 81 -126.53 45.30 36.97
N GLU A 82 -125.32 45.44 36.43
CA GLU A 82 -124.89 46.66 35.74
C GLU A 82 -125.57 46.85 34.38
N ARG A 83 -125.75 45.78 33.60
CA ARG A 83 -126.50 45.82 32.32
C ARG A 83 -127.98 46.19 32.54
N THR A 84 -128.61 45.68 33.59
CA THR A 84 -130.00 46.04 33.94
C THR A 84 -130.12 47.47 34.47
N ARG A 85 -129.16 47.93 35.27
CA ARG A 85 -129.09 49.36 35.67
C ARG A 85 -128.86 50.30 34.48
N GLN A 86 -128.01 49.92 33.53
CA GLN A 86 -127.76 50.71 32.32
C GLN A 86 -128.98 50.75 31.39
N ARG A 87 -129.73 49.65 31.26
CA ARG A 87 -130.99 49.61 30.46
C ARG A 87 -132.12 50.44 31.06
N MET A 88 -132.15 50.63 32.38
CA MET A 88 -133.16 51.45 33.07
C MET A 88 -132.86 52.96 33.03
N CYS A 89 -131.65 53.37 32.65
CA CYS A 89 -131.22 54.77 32.68
C CYS A 89 -130.92 55.40 31.31
N THR A 90 -131.03 54.65 30.21
CA THR A 90 -130.86 55.20 28.84
C THR A 90 -132.20 55.55 28.19
N GLY A 91 -132.33 56.81 27.76
CA GLY A 91 -133.46 57.26 26.94
C GLY A 91 -133.51 56.55 25.59
N LEU A 92 -134.69 56.55 24.94
CA LEU A 92 -134.95 55.81 23.70
C LEU A 92 -133.87 56.04 22.60
N GLN A 93 -133.32 57.25 22.51
CA GLN A 93 -132.35 57.64 21.48
C GLN A 93 -130.96 57.01 21.66
N ASP A 94 -130.48 56.85 22.89
CA ASP A 94 -129.18 56.24 23.18
C ASP A 94 -129.23 54.72 23.05
N ASN A 95 -130.40 54.11 23.28
CA ASN A 95 -130.64 52.71 22.96
C ASN A 95 -130.53 52.44 21.45
N TYR A 96 -130.99 53.37 20.60
CA TYR A 96 -130.79 53.25 19.15
C TYR A 96 -129.32 53.35 18.73
N LYS A 97 -128.52 54.21 19.38
CA LYS A 97 -127.06 54.29 19.14
C LYS A 97 -126.32 53.03 19.59
N ALA A 98 -126.65 52.50 20.77
CA ALA A 98 -126.08 51.26 21.28
C ALA A 98 -126.42 50.05 20.40
N ILE A 99 -127.64 49.98 19.85
CA ILE A 99 -128.04 48.96 18.87
C ILE A 99 -127.25 49.11 17.56
N TYR A 100 -126.92 50.34 17.15
CA TYR A 100 -126.12 50.60 15.95
C TYR A 100 -124.65 50.18 16.13
N ASP A 101 -124.07 50.43 17.30
CA ASP A 101 -122.70 50.00 17.66
C ASP A 101 -122.62 48.48 17.90
N GLU A 102 -123.67 47.85 18.42
CA GLU A 102 -123.77 46.38 18.53
C GLU A 102 -123.85 45.73 17.14
N LYS A 103 -124.58 46.34 16.19
CA LYS A 103 -124.62 45.89 14.79
C LYS A 103 -123.26 46.00 14.10
N ARG A 104 -122.44 47.01 14.42
CA ARG A 104 -121.03 47.10 13.97
C ARG A 104 -120.09 46.06 14.61
N ARG A 105 -120.47 45.49 15.76
CA ARG A 105 -119.68 44.46 16.47
C ARG A 105 -120.10 43.03 16.14
N ARG A 106 -121.14 42.82 15.33
CA ARG A 106 -121.49 41.49 14.80
C ARG A 106 -120.66 41.21 13.55
N LEU A 107 -119.42 40.78 13.74
CA LEU A 107 -118.59 40.21 12.69
C LEU A 107 -118.70 38.67 12.74
N HIS A 108 -119.39 38.15 11.72
CA HIS A 108 -119.45 36.80 11.15
C HIS A 108 -119.86 35.59 12.02
N ILE A 109 -120.83 34.83 11.48
CA ILE A 109 -121.09 33.42 11.76
C ILE A 109 -120.65 32.69 10.48
N ASP A 110 -119.81 31.66 10.60
CA ASP A 110 -119.18 30.96 9.46
C ASP A 110 -120.22 30.37 8.46
N ASP A 111 -121.45 30.10 8.91
CA ASP A 111 -122.60 29.73 8.08
C ASP A 111 -123.81 30.64 8.38
N PRO A 112 -124.18 31.59 7.51
CA PRO A 112 -125.44 32.30 7.68
C PRO A 112 -126.61 31.33 7.43
N PRO A 113 -127.57 31.18 8.36
CA PRO A 113 -128.78 30.44 8.06
C PRO A 113 -129.47 31.07 6.84
N ASN A 114 -129.88 30.23 5.89
CA ASN A 114 -130.47 30.64 4.61
C ASN A 114 -131.86 31.31 4.74
N ASP A 115 -132.32 31.55 5.97
CA ASP A 115 -133.59 32.18 6.27
C ASP A 115 -133.46 33.69 6.11
N VAL A 116 -133.74 34.15 4.88
CA VAL A 116 -134.06 35.55 4.62
C VAL A 116 -135.40 35.86 5.30
N LEU A 117 -135.33 36.29 6.57
CA LEU A 117 -136.49 36.74 7.33
C LEU A 117 -137.13 37.94 6.61
N THR A 118 -138.39 37.81 6.24
CA THR A 118 -139.16 38.84 5.55
C THR A 118 -139.84 39.76 6.56
N VAL A 119 -140.29 40.96 6.14
CA VAL A 119 -140.95 41.93 7.04
C VAL A 119 -142.14 41.32 7.79
N THR A 120 -142.80 40.33 7.18
CA THR A 120 -143.91 39.57 7.75
C THR A 120 -143.54 38.70 8.97
N ASP A 121 -142.27 38.37 9.17
CA ASP A 121 -141.82 37.52 10.28
C ASP A 121 -141.48 38.33 11.54
N HIS A 122 -141.16 39.62 11.39
CA HIS A 122 -140.90 40.52 12.52
C HIS A 122 -142.15 41.27 12.99
N ASP A 123 -143.10 41.54 12.10
CA ASP A 123 -144.39 42.12 12.46
C ASP A 123 -145.51 41.51 11.59
N PRO A 124 -146.23 40.49 12.11
CA PRO A 124 -147.33 39.87 11.38
C PRO A 124 -148.50 40.83 11.16
N GLY A 125 -148.50 41.99 11.84
CA GLY A 125 -149.48 43.07 11.75
C GLY A 125 -149.21 44.11 10.65
N PHE A 126 -148.02 44.09 10.03
CA PHE A 126 -147.55 45.21 9.19
C PHE A 126 -148.45 45.48 7.97
N PHE A 127 -149.02 44.42 7.38
CA PHE A 127 -149.98 44.54 6.29
C PHE A 127 -151.44 44.62 6.74
N THR A 128 -151.71 44.42 8.02
CA THR A 128 -153.06 44.39 8.60
C THR A 128 -153.69 45.79 8.65
N CYS A 129 -152.87 46.85 8.66
CA CYS A 129 -153.34 48.24 8.52
C CYS A 129 -153.91 48.57 7.12
N VAL A 130 -153.82 47.67 6.14
CA VAL A 130 -154.39 47.84 4.79
C VAL A 130 -155.65 46.98 4.58
N ASN A 131 -156.04 46.16 5.56
CA ASN A 131 -157.18 45.22 5.46
C ASN A 131 -158.53 45.76 6.00
N GLY A 132 -158.69 47.08 6.11
CA GLY A 132 -159.97 47.73 6.43
C GLY A 132 -160.83 47.93 5.18
N SER A 133 -161.81 47.03 4.96
CA SER A 133 -163.04 47.19 4.16
C SER A 133 -163.07 48.32 3.11
N PHE A 134 -162.45 48.11 1.94
CA PHE A 134 -162.81 48.58 0.59
C PHE A 134 -161.61 48.24 -0.30
N LEU A 135 -161.65 47.15 -1.07
CA LEU A 135 -160.86 46.87 -2.31
C LEU A 135 -160.84 45.36 -2.59
N SER A 136 -162.01 44.78 -2.84
CA SER A 136 -162.16 43.42 -3.37
C SER A 136 -161.81 43.32 -4.87
N SER A 137 -161.35 44.40 -5.53
CA SER A 137 -161.23 44.45 -6.99
C SER A 137 -159.81 44.51 -7.56
N TYR A 138 -158.71 44.60 -6.78
CA TYR A 138 -157.35 44.69 -7.33
C TYR A 138 -156.29 43.91 -6.53
N VAL A 139 -156.17 42.60 -6.78
CA VAL A 139 -155.22 41.68 -6.09
C VAL A 139 -153.81 41.66 -6.73
N ALA A 140 -153.64 42.05 -8.00
CA ALA A 140 -152.37 41.96 -8.72
C ALA A 140 -151.26 42.95 -8.28
N PRO A 141 -151.54 44.25 -7.99
CA PRO A 141 -150.49 45.22 -7.60
C PRO A 141 -149.83 44.91 -6.24
N TYR A 142 -150.52 44.13 -5.40
CA TYR A 142 -150.11 43.86 -4.04
C TYR A 142 -148.98 42.80 -3.96
N LYS A 143 -149.01 41.79 -4.83
CA LYS A 143 -147.94 40.77 -4.90
C LYS A 143 -146.61 41.34 -5.41
N SER A 144 -146.64 42.26 -6.36
CA SER A 144 -145.43 42.90 -6.91
C SER A 144 -144.77 43.84 -5.90
N LEU A 145 -145.56 44.58 -5.12
CA LEU A 145 -145.04 45.45 -4.07
C LEU A 145 -144.36 44.65 -2.95
N LYS A 146 -144.98 43.53 -2.51
CA LYS A 146 -144.38 42.62 -1.51
C LYS A 146 -143.06 42.01 -1.99
N TYR A 147 -142.98 41.61 -3.27
CA TYR A 147 -141.75 41.08 -3.87
C TYR A 147 -140.64 42.15 -3.93
N LEU A 148 -140.98 43.38 -4.33
CA LEU A 148 -140.03 44.49 -4.38
C LEU A 148 -139.45 44.81 -3.00
N PHE A 149 -140.27 44.90 -1.95
CA PHE A 149 -139.79 45.14 -0.59
C PHE A 149 -138.87 44.01 -0.08
N ASN A 150 -139.22 42.74 -0.30
CA ASN A 150 -138.38 41.62 0.08
C ASN A 150 -137.05 41.61 -0.70
N SER A 151 -137.08 41.92 -2.00
CA SER A 151 -135.87 42.03 -2.82
C SER A 151 -134.95 43.15 -2.30
N GLN A 152 -135.51 44.30 -1.93
CA GLN A 152 -134.76 45.43 -1.40
C GLN A 152 -134.08 45.10 -0.07
N ILE A 153 -134.74 44.33 0.80
CA ILE A 153 -134.16 43.87 2.08
C ILE A 153 -133.02 42.89 1.83
N ARG A 154 -133.19 41.94 0.90
CA ARG A 154 -132.14 40.99 0.51
C ARG A 154 -130.89 41.70 -0.02
N TRP A 155 -131.07 42.69 -0.91
CA TRP A 155 -129.96 43.52 -1.41
C TRP A 155 -129.25 44.25 -0.27
N ARG A 156 -129.98 44.82 0.69
CA ARG A 156 -129.38 45.49 1.86
C ARG A 156 -128.58 44.54 2.76
N GLN A 157 -129.06 43.30 2.94
CA GLN A 157 -128.34 42.28 3.70
C GLN A 157 -127.05 41.84 3.00
N GLU A 158 -127.10 41.62 1.69
CA GLU A 158 -125.93 41.24 0.89
C GLU A 158 -124.87 42.35 0.85
N ILE A 159 -125.31 43.62 0.72
CA ILE A 159 -124.44 44.78 0.83
C ILE A 159 -123.79 44.84 2.22
N GLY A 160 -124.55 44.59 3.29
CA GLY A 160 -124.02 44.50 4.65
C GLY A 160 -122.94 43.43 4.80
N TYR A 161 -123.22 42.22 4.32
CA TYR A 161 -122.27 41.10 4.36
C TYR A 161 -120.98 41.39 3.61
N ARG A 162 -121.07 41.94 2.39
CA ARG A 162 -119.88 42.31 1.61
C ARG A 162 -119.06 43.40 2.30
N ASN A 163 -119.71 44.38 2.91
CA ASN A 163 -119.01 45.42 3.68
C ASN A 163 -118.29 44.84 4.90
N ASP A 164 -118.86 43.86 5.59
CA ASP A 164 -118.21 43.18 6.72
C ASP A 164 -116.98 42.37 6.25
N CYS A 165 -117.08 41.70 5.10
CA CYS A 165 -115.94 41.02 4.49
C CYS A 165 -114.81 42.00 4.12
N MET A 166 -115.16 43.16 3.53
CA MET A 166 -114.19 44.22 3.21
C MET A 166 -113.48 44.73 4.48
N LEU A 167 -114.23 45.02 5.54
CA LEU A 167 -113.67 45.46 6.83
C LEU A 167 -112.73 44.40 7.45
N ASN A 168 -113.02 43.11 7.27
CA ASN A 168 -112.16 42.04 7.76
C ASN A 168 -110.84 41.96 6.98
N ILE A 169 -110.89 42.11 5.66
CA ILE A 169 -109.69 42.18 4.81
C ILE A 169 -108.82 43.36 5.24
N ASP A 170 -109.40 44.55 5.42
CA ASP A 170 -108.67 45.74 5.88
C ASP A 170 -108.01 45.51 7.25
N ARG A 171 -108.73 44.88 8.17
CA ARG A 171 -108.21 44.58 9.51
C ARG A 171 -107.09 43.54 9.48
N ASN A 172 -107.18 42.53 8.62
CA ASN A 172 -106.12 41.53 8.46
C ASN A 172 -104.89 42.16 7.80
N HIS A 173 -105.08 43.00 6.77
CA HIS A 173 -104.00 43.74 6.14
C HIS A 173 -103.24 44.62 7.15
N GLN A 174 -103.95 45.32 8.04
CA GLN A 174 -103.31 46.09 9.11
C GLN A 174 -102.44 45.22 10.03
N LYS A 175 -102.94 44.05 10.45
CA LYS A 175 -102.18 43.12 11.28
C LYS A 175 -100.95 42.57 10.56
N GLU A 176 -101.07 42.22 9.29
CA GLU A 176 -99.96 41.75 8.46
C GLU A 176 -98.89 42.85 8.31
N GLN A 177 -99.31 44.10 8.11
CA GLN A 177 -98.42 45.25 8.03
C GLN A 177 -97.67 45.47 9.35
N GLU A 178 -98.35 45.36 10.51
CA GLU A 178 -97.70 45.46 11.82
C GLU A 178 -96.63 44.37 12.02
N VAL A 179 -96.92 43.13 11.61
CA VAL A 179 -95.98 42.00 11.69
C VAL A 179 -94.80 42.22 10.73
N TYR A 180 -95.05 42.73 9.53
CA TYR A 180 -94.02 43.06 8.56
C TYR A 180 -93.09 44.17 9.08
N ASP A 181 -93.65 45.26 9.61
CA ASP A 181 -92.89 46.38 10.15
C ASP A 181 -92.02 45.95 11.34
N LEU A 182 -92.56 45.10 12.23
CA LEU A 182 -91.81 44.53 13.34
C LEU A 182 -90.64 43.65 12.86
N SER A 183 -90.88 42.82 11.85
CA SER A 183 -89.87 41.94 11.26
C SER A 183 -88.76 42.75 10.58
N THR A 184 -89.13 43.81 9.87
CA THR A 184 -88.20 44.73 9.22
C THR A 184 -87.33 45.46 10.24
N LYS A 185 -87.91 45.92 11.36
CA LYS A 185 -87.14 46.51 12.47
C LYS A 185 -86.11 45.54 13.03
N ARG A 186 -86.49 44.30 13.31
CA ARG A 186 -85.55 43.25 13.80
C ARG A 186 -84.43 42.96 12.81
N TYR A 187 -84.74 42.89 11.52
CA TYR A 187 -83.72 42.72 10.47
C TYR A 187 -82.74 43.89 10.47
N MET A 188 -83.23 45.13 10.51
CA MET A 188 -82.37 46.32 10.55
C MET A 188 -81.49 46.37 11.80
N GLU A 189 -81.99 45.91 12.95
CA GLU A 189 -81.18 45.77 14.17
C GLU A 189 -80.07 44.71 14.01
N GLN A 190 -80.37 43.57 13.39
CA GLN A 190 -79.37 42.54 13.10
C GLN A 190 -78.30 43.03 12.13
N VAL A 191 -78.68 43.77 11.08
CA VAL A 191 -77.75 44.40 10.14
C VAL A 191 -76.82 45.37 10.87
N LYS A 192 -77.37 46.24 11.74
CA LYS A 192 -76.56 47.16 12.57
C LYS A 192 -75.58 46.42 13.47
N CYS A 193 -76.01 45.32 14.11
CA CYS A 193 -75.13 44.49 14.94
C CYS A 193 -74.01 43.84 14.10
N PHE A 194 -74.34 43.37 12.90
CA PHE A 194 -73.35 42.78 11.98
C PHE A 194 -72.35 43.82 11.49
N GLU A 195 -72.80 45.00 11.07
CA GLU A 195 -71.93 46.12 10.69
C GLU A 195 -71.01 46.53 11.85
N ALA A 196 -71.52 46.59 13.07
CA ALA A 196 -70.72 46.86 14.26
C ALA A 196 -69.65 45.77 14.48
N PHE A 197 -69.99 44.50 14.33
CA PHE A 197 -69.06 43.38 14.42
C PHE A 197 -67.95 43.46 13.35
N VAL A 198 -68.32 43.68 12.08
CA VAL A 198 -67.37 43.84 10.97
C VAL A 198 -66.44 45.03 11.22
N SER A 199 -66.97 46.16 11.70
CA SER A 199 -66.14 47.33 12.02
C SER A 199 -65.14 47.07 13.15
N ALA A 200 -65.54 46.28 14.17
CA ALA A 200 -64.68 45.92 15.28
C ALA A 200 -63.56 44.96 14.85
N ASP A 201 -63.89 43.96 14.02
CA ASP A 201 -62.91 43.02 13.48
C ASP A 201 -61.93 43.69 12.52
N TYR A 202 -62.43 44.60 11.67
CA TYR A 202 -61.59 45.44 10.81
C TYR A 202 -60.60 46.27 11.65
N ARG A 203 -61.08 46.94 12.71
CA ARG A 203 -60.20 47.71 13.62
C ARG A 203 -59.14 46.82 14.27
N LYS A 204 -59.51 45.61 14.71
CA LYS A 204 -58.57 44.66 15.32
C LYS A 204 -57.51 44.18 14.32
N SER A 205 -57.93 43.92 13.08
CA SER A 205 -57.04 43.56 11.99
C SER A 205 -56.07 44.69 11.65
N MET A 206 -56.56 45.94 11.59
CA MET A 206 -55.73 47.12 11.35
C MET A 206 -54.71 47.36 12.47
N LEU A 207 -55.13 47.21 13.74
CA LEU A 207 -54.19 47.29 14.88
C LEU A 207 -53.11 46.21 14.81
N SER A 208 -53.47 45.02 14.33
CA SER A 208 -52.51 43.93 14.16
C SER A 208 -51.55 44.24 13.01
N LEU A 209 -52.07 44.77 11.89
CA LEU A 209 -51.27 45.20 10.74
C LEU A 209 -50.25 46.28 11.14
N ASN A 210 -50.67 47.30 11.87
CA ASN A 210 -49.77 48.35 12.34
C ASN A 210 -48.64 47.79 13.23
N LYS A 211 -48.96 46.85 14.14
CA LYS A 211 -47.92 46.18 14.95
C LYS A 211 -46.95 45.37 14.08
N TRP A 212 -47.44 44.74 13.02
CA TRP A 212 -46.58 44.03 12.08
C TRP A 212 -45.68 44.99 11.31
N GLU A 213 -46.19 46.15 10.90
CA GLU A 213 -45.40 47.21 10.27
C GLU A 213 -44.32 47.74 11.22
N ASP A 214 -44.64 48.01 12.49
CA ASP A 214 -43.67 48.43 13.51
C ASP A 214 -42.54 47.40 13.70
N VAL A 215 -42.89 46.10 13.80
CA VAL A 215 -41.91 45.02 13.92
C VAL A 215 -41.08 44.89 12.66
N LYS A 216 -41.69 44.99 11.47
CA LYS A 216 -40.99 44.96 10.18
C LYS A 216 -39.98 46.10 10.09
N LEU A 217 -40.35 47.31 10.52
CA LEU A 217 -39.45 48.46 10.57
C LEU A 217 -38.29 48.20 11.54
N ALA A 218 -38.55 47.73 12.75
CA ALA A 218 -37.49 47.41 13.73
C ALA A 218 -36.52 46.34 13.21
N VAL A 219 -37.03 45.29 12.57
CA VAL A 219 -36.20 44.25 11.93
C VAL A 219 -35.38 44.85 10.79
N SER A 220 -35.96 45.71 9.96
CA SER A 220 -35.23 46.36 8.86
C SER A 220 -34.10 47.28 9.34
N GLN A 221 -34.27 47.94 10.49
CA GLN A 221 -33.22 48.74 11.11
C GLN A 221 -32.07 47.85 11.60
N GLN A 222 -32.38 46.75 12.29
CA GLN A 222 -31.37 45.80 12.76
C GLN A 222 -30.62 45.11 11.62
N THR A 223 -31.30 44.73 10.53
CA THR A 223 -30.62 44.17 9.35
C THR A 223 -29.71 45.20 8.69
N PHE A 224 -30.12 46.47 8.62
CA PHE A 224 -29.27 47.54 8.10
C PHE A 224 -28.02 47.77 8.96
N GLU A 225 -28.16 47.75 10.29
CA GLU A 225 -27.02 47.85 11.21
C GLU A 225 -26.03 46.68 11.03
N LEU A 226 -26.53 45.45 10.90
CA LEU A 226 -25.71 44.27 10.63
C LEU A 226 -24.98 44.36 9.30
N LEU A 227 -25.65 44.85 8.25
CA LEU A 227 -25.01 45.08 6.94
C LEU A 227 -23.92 46.15 7.03
N CYS A 228 -24.16 47.24 7.75
CA CYS A 228 -23.15 48.27 7.99
C CYS A 228 -21.95 47.73 8.77
N LEU A 229 -22.17 46.90 9.79
CA LEU A 229 -21.10 46.24 10.54
C LEU A 229 -20.32 45.25 9.67
N ALA A 230 -21.00 44.43 8.87
CA ALA A 230 -20.36 43.51 7.94
C ALA A 230 -19.48 44.25 6.93
N ALA A 231 -19.96 45.38 6.37
CA ALA A 231 -19.17 46.23 5.49
C ALA A 231 -17.94 46.83 6.20
N LYS A 232 -18.08 47.29 7.45
CA LYS A 232 -16.95 47.77 8.27
C LYS A 232 -15.93 46.66 8.54
N VAL A 233 -16.38 45.45 8.87
CA VAL A 233 -15.49 44.29 9.06
C VAL A 233 -14.77 43.98 7.77
N PHE A 234 -15.48 43.88 6.64
CA PHE A 234 -14.89 43.60 5.33
C PHE A 234 -13.85 44.65 4.90
N THR A 235 -14.15 45.94 5.08
CA THR A 235 -13.19 47.00 4.76
C THR A 235 -11.95 46.95 5.65
N ASN A 236 -12.10 46.62 6.94
CA ASN A 236 -10.97 46.44 7.84
C ASN A 236 -10.15 45.18 7.51
N THR A 237 -10.77 44.04 7.22
CA THR A 237 -10.06 42.81 6.84
C THR A 237 -9.29 43.02 5.53
N SER A 238 -9.91 43.66 4.53
CA SER A 238 -9.26 44.02 3.27
C SER A 238 -8.04 44.93 3.51
N ARG A 239 -8.16 45.94 4.38
CA ARG A 239 -7.04 46.81 4.77
C ARG A 239 -5.91 46.05 5.45
N ILE A 240 -6.23 45.10 6.34
CA ILE A 240 -5.22 44.27 7.03
C ILE A 240 -4.50 43.38 6.03
N ILE A 241 -5.21 42.71 5.13
CA ILE A 241 -4.61 41.88 4.07
C ILE A 241 -3.68 42.73 3.18
N GLY A 242 -4.12 43.93 2.78
CA GLY A 242 -3.29 44.85 2.00
C GLY A 242 -2.09 45.40 2.77
N LEU A 243 -2.16 45.49 4.10
CA LEU A 243 -1.02 45.87 4.94
C LEU A 243 -0.02 44.71 5.09
N ASP A 244 -0.52 43.49 5.32
CA ASP A 244 0.29 42.27 5.42
C ASP A 244 1.09 42.04 4.13
N TYR A 245 0.44 42.14 2.97
CA TYR A 245 1.10 42.05 1.68
C TYR A 245 2.22 43.10 1.50
N ARG A 246 1.92 44.36 1.83
CA ARG A 246 2.91 45.46 1.74
C ARG A 246 4.07 45.25 2.70
N TYR A 247 3.79 44.77 3.90
CA TYR A 247 4.81 44.47 4.91
C TYR A 247 5.70 43.30 4.47
N GLY A 248 5.12 42.21 3.97
CA GLY A 248 5.86 41.10 3.39
C GLY A 248 6.75 41.52 2.21
N LEU A 249 6.24 42.40 1.34
CA LEU A 249 7.04 42.97 0.24
C LEU A 249 8.20 43.84 0.77
N GLN A 250 7.96 44.65 1.79
CA GLN A 250 9.00 45.45 2.44
C GLN A 250 10.07 44.58 3.12
N GLN A 251 9.68 43.47 3.77
CA GLN A 251 10.64 42.51 4.32
C GLN A 251 11.52 41.91 3.23
N LYS A 252 10.97 41.58 2.06
CA LYS A 252 11.75 41.07 0.92
C LYS A 252 12.77 42.10 0.42
N TYR A 253 12.35 43.35 0.25
CA TYR A 253 13.28 44.42 -0.11
C TYR A 253 14.33 44.65 0.98
N GLY A 254 13.94 44.58 2.25
CA GLY A 254 14.88 44.64 3.37
C GLY A 254 15.92 43.53 3.34
N ARG A 255 15.51 42.28 3.07
CA ARG A 255 16.41 41.13 2.88
C ARG A 255 17.36 41.35 1.72
N PHE A 256 16.83 41.76 0.57
CA PHE A 256 17.62 42.04 -0.63
C PHE A 256 18.70 43.09 -0.38
N LEU A 257 18.32 44.23 0.20
CA LEU A 257 19.26 45.31 0.54
C LEU A 257 20.27 44.88 1.60
N TYR A 258 19.89 44.02 2.55
CA TYR A 258 20.80 43.45 3.53
C TYR A 258 21.86 42.58 2.85
N TYR A 259 21.50 41.68 1.93
CA TYR A 259 22.48 40.83 1.24
C TYR A 259 23.46 41.60 0.35
N LEU A 260 23.01 42.68 -0.27
CA LEU A 260 23.85 43.56 -1.07
C LEU A 260 24.79 44.43 -0.23
N SER A 261 24.51 44.60 1.06
CA SER A 261 25.36 45.40 1.94
C SER A 261 26.68 44.70 2.26
N PRO A 262 27.78 45.46 2.48
CA PRO A 262 29.09 44.89 2.75
C PRO A 262 29.10 43.93 3.97
N PRO A 263 29.88 42.83 3.94
CA PRO A 263 29.98 41.90 5.06
C PRO A 263 30.35 42.55 6.40
N SER A 264 31.21 43.57 6.37
CA SER A 264 31.62 44.35 7.55
C SER A 264 30.44 45.06 8.20
N TRP A 265 29.56 45.67 7.40
CA TRP A 265 28.35 46.35 7.91
C TRP A 265 27.31 45.35 8.43
N ARG A 266 27.17 44.20 7.75
CA ARG A 266 26.28 43.11 8.20
C ARG A 266 26.66 42.56 9.56
N PHE A 267 27.96 42.41 9.83
CA PHE A 267 28.45 41.92 11.11
C PHE A 267 28.01 42.80 12.29
N HIS A 268 28.07 44.12 12.12
CA HIS A 268 27.68 45.08 13.15
C HIS A 268 26.15 45.15 13.37
N ASN A 269 25.36 44.80 12.35
CA ASN A 269 23.89 44.89 12.37
C ASN A 269 23.19 43.52 12.37
N ARG A 270 23.85 42.48 12.90
CA ARG A 270 23.32 41.11 12.90
C ARG A 270 21.98 40.96 13.66
N ASN A 271 21.72 41.82 14.63
CA ASN A 271 20.46 41.85 15.37
C ASN A 271 19.24 42.09 14.46
N PHE A 272 19.41 42.90 13.41
CA PHE A 272 18.39 43.12 12.39
C PHE A 272 18.12 41.87 11.54
N ALA A 273 19.18 41.12 11.21
CA ALA A 273 19.06 39.87 10.46
C ALA A 273 18.35 38.76 11.26
N ARG A 274 18.54 38.74 12.59
CA ARG A 274 17.84 37.83 13.50
C ARG A 274 16.37 38.21 13.65
N SER A 275 16.03 39.49 13.72
CA SER A 275 14.64 39.95 13.88
C SER A 275 13.75 39.73 12.66
N ILE A 276 14.32 39.59 11.45
CA ILE A 276 13.55 39.39 10.19
C ILE A 276 13.62 37.93 9.71
N GLU A 277 14.07 37.01 10.56
CA GLU A 277 14.29 35.59 10.22
C GLU A 277 15.18 35.40 8.96
N ILE A 278 16.07 36.36 8.65
CA ILE A 278 16.89 36.35 7.42
C ILE A 278 17.86 35.17 7.45
N GLU A 279 18.37 34.84 8.64
CA GLU A 279 19.32 33.75 8.88
C GLU A 279 18.67 32.36 8.77
N ALA A 280 17.37 32.24 9.02
CA ALA A 280 16.65 30.95 9.07
C ALA A 280 15.96 30.56 7.75
N ARG A 281 15.49 31.53 6.95
CA ARG A 281 14.74 31.25 5.70
C ARG A 281 15.56 31.38 4.41
N GLY A 282 16.83 31.79 4.48
CA GLY A 282 17.67 31.94 3.29
C GLY A 282 17.12 32.96 2.27
N PHE A 283 17.54 32.83 1.01
CA PHE A 283 17.11 33.69 -0.12
C PHE A 283 15.80 33.20 -0.74
N ASP A 284 14.87 32.70 0.09
CA ASP A 284 13.61 32.19 -0.40
C ASP A 284 12.59 33.34 -0.52
N PHE A 285 12.29 33.73 -1.76
CA PHE A 285 11.30 34.76 -2.09
C PHE A 285 9.86 34.25 -2.03
N GLY A 286 9.65 33.00 -1.60
CA GLY A 286 8.33 32.40 -1.43
C GLY A 286 7.38 33.38 -0.74
N ILE A 287 6.37 33.83 -1.48
CA ILE A 287 5.17 34.42 -0.89
C ILE A 287 4.60 33.31 0.00
N SER A 288 4.16 33.65 1.21
CA SER A 288 3.46 32.77 2.13
C SER A 288 2.63 31.72 1.39
N SER A 289 2.72 30.45 1.82
CA SER A 289 1.94 29.34 1.26
C SER A 289 0.50 29.77 0.97
N GLU A 290 -0.02 29.40 -0.20
CA GLU A 290 -1.31 29.83 -0.77
C GLU A 290 -2.55 29.49 0.10
N GLU A 291 -2.37 28.95 1.30
CA GLU A 291 -3.40 28.44 2.22
C GLU A 291 -3.46 29.16 3.58
N ASP A 292 -2.86 30.36 3.72
CA ASP A 292 -3.00 31.15 4.95
C ASP A 292 -4.41 31.76 5.05
N THR A 293 -5.31 31.09 5.79
CA THR A 293 -6.62 31.66 6.17
C THR A 293 -6.42 32.99 6.92
N PHE A 294 -7.34 33.95 6.79
CA PHE A 294 -7.22 35.28 7.42
C PHE A 294 -6.88 35.24 8.93
N SER A 295 -7.41 34.27 9.67
CA SER A 295 -7.09 34.07 11.09
C SER A 295 -5.61 33.76 11.34
N VAL A 296 -4.98 33.01 10.43
CA VAL A 296 -3.55 32.67 10.50
C VAL A 296 -2.70 33.89 10.15
N MET A 297 -3.08 34.65 9.10
CA MET A 297 -2.42 35.92 8.76
C MET A 297 -2.49 36.93 9.92
N PHE A 298 -3.67 37.06 10.53
CA PHE A 298 -3.88 37.98 11.65
C PHE A 298 -3.05 37.60 12.88
N GLU A 299 -3.00 36.31 13.24
CA GLU A 299 -2.17 35.84 14.35
C GLU A 299 -0.67 35.98 14.07
N LYS A 300 -0.22 35.78 12.84
CA LYS A 300 1.17 36.05 12.41
C LYS A 300 1.52 37.52 12.59
N LEU A 301 0.70 38.41 12.03
CA LEU A 301 0.90 39.85 12.12
C LEU A 301 0.87 40.34 13.58
N LYS A 302 -0.02 39.78 14.40
CA LYS A 302 -0.07 40.05 15.83
C LYS A 302 1.23 39.67 16.54
N ARG A 303 1.77 38.46 16.27
CA ARG A 303 3.05 38.02 16.85
C ARG A 303 4.21 38.92 16.42
N GLU A 304 4.24 39.32 15.15
CA GLU A 304 5.29 40.21 14.63
C GLU A 304 5.19 41.65 15.17
N CYS A 305 3.99 42.18 15.40
CA CYS A 305 3.83 43.49 16.04
C CYS A 305 4.27 43.48 17.52
N TYR A 306 4.05 42.37 18.23
CA TYR A 306 4.43 42.25 19.64
C TYR A 306 5.87 41.77 19.88
N SER A 307 6.57 41.27 18.87
CA SER A 307 7.93 40.72 19.01
C SER A 307 9.05 41.76 19.15
N GLY A 308 8.72 43.04 19.35
CA GLY A 308 9.72 44.10 19.53
C GLY A 308 10.52 44.35 18.25
N LEU A 309 9.83 44.88 17.23
CA LEU A 309 10.43 45.19 15.93
C LEU A 309 11.66 46.09 16.07
N VAL A 310 12.82 45.57 15.68
CA VAL A 310 14.05 46.34 15.57
C VAL A 310 13.93 47.27 14.37
N LYS A 311 14.15 48.58 14.58
CA LYS A 311 14.08 49.58 13.50
C LYS A 311 15.00 49.18 12.34
N PRO A 312 14.51 49.14 11.09
CA PRO A 312 15.35 48.82 9.94
C PRO A 312 16.43 49.89 9.76
N VAL A 313 17.69 49.47 9.90
CA VAL A 313 18.85 50.29 9.56
C VAL A 313 19.27 49.88 8.16
N LEU A 314 19.15 50.78 7.19
CA LEU A 314 19.54 50.52 5.80
C LEU A 314 20.94 51.06 5.54
N TYR A 315 21.78 50.27 4.86
CA TYR A 315 23.07 50.73 4.36
C TYR A 315 22.89 51.73 3.19
N PHE A 316 21.96 51.44 2.28
CA PHE A 316 21.66 52.27 1.12
C PHE A 316 20.56 53.28 1.46
N LYS A 317 20.87 54.58 1.39
CA LYS A 317 19.92 55.67 1.60
C LYS A 317 19.31 56.20 0.30
N HIS A 318 20.06 56.12 -0.80
CA HIS A 318 19.65 56.60 -2.12
C HIS A 318 19.72 55.47 -3.15
N PRO A 319 18.79 55.42 -4.12
CA PRO A 319 18.77 54.39 -5.16
C PRO A 319 20.02 54.46 -6.05
N ASP A 320 20.62 55.64 -6.22
CA ASP A 320 21.84 55.83 -7.01
C ASP A 320 23.02 54.99 -6.49
N HIS A 321 23.06 54.72 -5.18
CA HIS A 321 24.11 53.87 -4.59
C HIS A 321 23.95 52.42 -5.01
N LEU A 322 22.72 51.97 -5.23
CA LEU A 322 22.42 50.63 -5.70
C LEU A 322 22.78 50.48 -7.19
N MET A 323 22.47 51.49 -8.00
CA MET A 323 22.86 51.52 -9.41
C MET A 323 24.37 51.48 -9.58
N LYS A 324 25.12 52.30 -8.84
CA LYS A 324 26.60 52.25 -8.83
C LYS A 324 27.15 50.88 -8.44
N LEU A 325 26.48 50.18 -7.53
CA LEU A 325 26.87 48.83 -7.13
C LEU A 325 26.61 47.83 -8.25
N PHE A 326 25.48 47.92 -8.95
CA PHE A 326 25.21 47.08 -10.11
C PHE A 326 26.16 47.38 -11.27
N ASP A 327 26.43 48.65 -11.57
CA ASP A 327 27.43 49.05 -12.57
C ASP A 327 28.81 48.47 -12.21
N GLY A 328 29.17 48.49 -10.92
CA GLY A 328 30.40 47.88 -10.43
C GLY A 328 30.44 46.36 -10.59
N ILE A 329 29.33 45.66 -10.29
CA ILE A 329 29.21 44.21 -10.49
C ILE A 329 29.27 43.87 -11.99
N GLU A 330 28.60 44.65 -12.83
CA GLU A 330 28.62 44.49 -14.28
C GLU A 330 30.03 44.64 -14.82
N GLN A 331 30.76 45.68 -14.40
CA GLN A 331 32.16 45.88 -14.77
C GLN A 331 33.06 44.74 -14.30
N GLN A 332 32.86 44.24 -13.07
CA GLN A 332 33.60 43.08 -12.55
C GLN A 332 33.31 41.82 -13.36
N HIS A 333 32.05 41.57 -13.70
CA HIS A 333 31.65 40.44 -14.53
C HIS A 333 32.21 40.57 -15.95
N LEU A 334 32.18 41.76 -16.53
CA LEU A 334 32.77 42.03 -17.85
C LEU A 334 34.28 41.81 -17.83
N HIS A 335 34.97 42.29 -16.80
CA HIS A 335 36.40 42.06 -16.61
C HIS A 335 36.69 40.55 -16.48
N HIS A 336 35.95 39.84 -15.63
CA HIS A 336 36.07 38.38 -15.49
C HIS A 336 35.83 37.66 -16.82
N PHE A 337 34.78 38.04 -17.55
CA PHE A 337 34.46 37.45 -18.86
C PHE A 337 35.57 37.71 -19.88
N THR A 338 36.16 38.91 -19.87
CA THR A 338 37.30 39.26 -20.72
C THR A 338 38.50 38.35 -20.41
N HIS A 339 38.81 38.13 -19.14
CA HIS A 339 39.86 37.17 -18.73
C HIS A 339 39.52 35.76 -19.19
N VAL A 340 38.30 35.27 -18.95
CA VAL A 340 37.87 33.93 -19.38
C VAL A 340 38.00 33.78 -20.91
N ALA A 341 37.60 34.80 -21.67
CA ALA A 341 37.72 34.80 -23.13
C ALA A 341 39.19 34.80 -23.58
N ALA A 342 40.07 35.58 -22.94
CA ALA A 342 41.50 35.59 -23.22
C ALA A 342 42.18 34.26 -22.85
N LEU A 343 41.75 33.62 -21.77
CA LEU A 343 42.26 32.31 -21.31
C LEU A 343 41.68 31.13 -22.08
N ALA A 344 40.53 31.28 -22.75
CA ALA A 344 39.87 30.22 -23.52
C ALA A 344 40.78 29.55 -24.58
N PRO A 345 41.52 30.27 -25.45
CA PRO A 345 42.43 29.65 -26.41
C PRO A 345 43.56 28.88 -25.72
N HIS A 346 44.11 29.39 -24.62
CA HIS A 346 45.13 28.68 -23.83
C HIS A 346 44.57 27.41 -23.21
N ALA A 347 43.35 27.46 -22.65
CA ALA A 347 42.67 26.27 -22.13
C ALA A 347 42.42 25.23 -23.23
N ALA A 348 42.02 25.66 -24.43
CA ALA A 348 41.86 24.78 -25.59
C ALA A 348 43.20 24.15 -26.02
N PHE A 349 44.28 24.93 -26.03
CA PHE A 349 45.64 24.45 -26.29
C PHE A 349 46.08 23.41 -25.25
N PHE A 350 45.91 23.68 -23.96
CA PHE A 350 46.23 22.73 -22.90
C PHE A 350 45.39 21.45 -23.00
N ARG A 351 44.09 21.55 -23.31
CA ARG A 351 43.25 20.38 -23.54
C ARG A 351 43.75 19.53 -24.73
N LYS A 352 44.20 20.16 -25.81
CA LYS A 352 44.83 19.45 -26.94
C LYS A 352 46.15 18.80 -26.51
N GLY A 353 47.01 19.52 -25.79
CA GLY A 353 48.27 18.98 -25.26
C GLY A 353 48.05 17.78 -24.35
N ILE A 354 47.08 17.84 -23.44
CA ILE A 354 46.71 16.71 -22.56
C ILE A 354 46.26 15.50 -23.38
N LYS A 355 45.48 15.70 -24.45
CA LYS A 355 45.09 14.58 -25.34
C LYS A 355 46.32 13.96 -26.02
N LEU A 356 47.20 14.78 -26.59
CA LEU A 356 48.44 14.29 -27.20
C LEU A 356 49.32 13.53 -26.22
N PHE A 357 49.49 14.02 -24.99
CA PHE A 357 50.26 13.30 -23.97
C PHE A 357 49.61 11.98 -23.57
N LYS A 358 48.28 11.91 -23.48
CA LYS A 358 47.57 10.64 -23.23
C LYS A 358 47.83 9.64 -24.36
N ASP A 359 47.81 10.09 -25.61
CA ASP A 359 48.07 9.24 -26.77
C ASP A 359 49.52 8.74 -26.79
N ILE A 360 50.50 9.60 -26.48
CA ILE A 360 51.92 9.22 -26.36
C ILE A 360 52.11 8.19 -25.24
N ILE A 361 51.53 8.42 -24.05
CA ILE A 361 51.61 7.47 -22.93
C ILE A 361 50.98 6.13 -23.29
N ALA A 362 49.84 6.15 -24.00
CA ALA A 362 49.21 4.92 -24.49
C ALA A 362 50.12 4.17 -25.49
N GLN A 363 50.80 4.90 -26.38
CA GLN A 363 51.75 4.30 -27.32
C GLN A 363 52.99 3.72 -26.61
N GLU A 364 53.58 4.45 -25.67
CA GLU A 364 54.74 3.98 -24.90
C GLU A 364 54.40 2.77 -24.01
N SER A 365 53.24 2.79 -23.37
CA SER A 365 52.75 1.65 -22.57
C SER A 365 52.52 0.41 -23.46
N ALA A 366 51.97 0.57 -24.66
CA ALA A 366 51.88 -0.52 -25.62
C ALA A 366 53.27 -1.01 -26.08
N GLY A 367 54.22 -0.10 -26.30
CA GLY A 367 55.61 -0.41 -26.66
C GLY A 367 56.32 -1.23 -25.59
N THR A 368 56.26 -0.78 -24.33
CA THR A 368 56.83 -1.48 -23.17
C THR A 368 56.17 -2.83 -22.91
N LEU A 369 54.85 -2.96 -23.11
CA LEU A 369 54.16 -4.24 -23.00
C LEU A 369 54.65 -5.22 -24.09
N ASN A 370 54.88 -4.73 -25.30
CA ASN A 370 55.43 -5.55 -26.39
C ASN A 370 56.87 -6.00 -26.10
N THR A 371 57.74 -5.16 -25.55
CA THR A 371 59.10 -5.57 -25.16
C THR A 371 59.07 -6.59 -24.02
N ILE A 372 58.21 -6.42 -23.02
CA ILE A 372 57.99 -7.42 -21.97
C ILE A 372 57.57 -8.76 -22.57
N LYS A 373 56.61 -8.78 -23.50
CA LYS A 373 56.18 -10.01 -24.20
C LYS A 373 57.33 -10.65 -24.99
N GLN A 374 58.20 -9.87 -25.62
CA GLN A 374 59.38 -10.39 -26.31
C GLN A 374 60.36 -11.04 -25.33
N PHE A 375 60.64 -10.39 -24.20
CA PHE A 375 61.49 -10.97 -23.16
C PHE A 375 60.89 -12.24 -22.56
N GLN A 376 59.58 -12.29 -22.33
CA GLN A 376 58.92 -13.51 -21.86
C GLN A 376 59.06 -14.67 -22.86
N LYS A 377 58.99 -14.40 -24.16
CA LYS A 377 59.22 -15.43 -25.20
C LYS A 377 60.67 -15.91 -25.21
N LEU A 378 61.61 -14.97 -25.13
CA LEU A 378 63.05 -15.29 -25.06
C LEU A 378 63.39 -16.10 -23.81
N LEU A 379 62.82 -15.73 -22.66
CA LEU A 379 63.01 -16.41 -21.39
C LEU A 379 62.48 -17.84 -21.46
N LYS A 380 61.24 -18.04 -21.94
CA LYS A 380 60.69 -19.39 -22.17
C LYS A 380 61.56 -20.23 -23.09
N PHE A 381 62.01 -19.64 -24.20
CA PHE A 381 62.92 -20.32 -25.12
C PHE A 381 64.24 -20.72 -24.45
N SER A 382 64.80 -19.84 -23.61
CA SER A 382 66.02 -20.14 -22.86
C SER A 382 65.80 -21.21 -21.79
N GLU A 383 64.66 -21.22 -21.10
CA GLU A 383 64.29 -22.25 -20.13
C GLU A 383 64.11 -23.62 -20.80
N ASP A 384 63.47 -23.66 -21.96
CA ASP A 384 63.32 -24.86 -22.77
C ASP A 384 64.69 -25.37 -23.25
N GLN A 385 65.57 -24.47 -23.70
CA GLN A 385 66.94 -24.84 -24.08
C GLN A 385 67.73 -25.38 -22.89
N CYS A 386 67.68 -24.72 -21.73
CA CYS A 386 68.31 -25.20 -20.51
C CYS A 386 67.80 -26.59 -20.12
N SER A 387 66.49 -26.82 -20.17
CA SER A 387 65.88 -28.12 -19.89
C SER A 387 66.38 -29.19 -20.86
N GLN A 388 66.44 -28.90 -22.16
CA GLN A 388 66.99 -29.82 -23.17
C GLN A 388 68.47 -30.11 -22.95
N LEU A 389 69.27 -29.10 -22.60
CA LEU A 389 70.70 -29.29 -22.31
C LEU A 389 70.89 -30.12 -21.05
N GLN A 390 70.09 -29.86 -20.01
CA GLN A 390 70.09 -30.62 -18.77
C GLN A 390 69.74 -32.09 -19.03
N GLU A 391 68.70 -32.37 -19.82
CA GLU A 391 68.35 -33.74 -20.23
C GLU A 391 69.48 -34.41 -21.01
N LYS A 392 70.08 -33.71 -21.99
CA LYS A 392 71.24 -34.23 -22.73
C LYS A 392 72.44 -34.50 -21.83
N PHE A 393 72.73 -33.60 -20.89
CA PHE A 393 73.81 -33.75 -19.93
C PHE A 393 73.60 -34.97 -19.03
N PHE A 394 72.41 -35.12 -18.45
CA PHE A 394 72.09 -36.29 -17.64
C PHE A 394 72.06 -37.58 -18.46
N LYS A 395 71.67 -37.53 -19.74
CA LYS A 395 71.77 -38.67 -20.66
C LYS A 395 73.23 -39.07 -20.90
N ILE A 396 74.14 -38.12 -21.05
CA ILE A 396 75.58 -38.40 -21.21
C ILE A 396 76.15 -38.99 -19.92
N ILE A 397 75.82 -38.42 -18.77
CA ILE A 397 76.30 -38.93 -17.47
C ILE A 397 75.79 -40.34 -17.20
N ARG A 398 74.48 -40.57 -17.35
CA ARG A 398 73.85 -41.87 -17.03
C ARG A 398 74.06 -42.93 -18.10
N GLY A 399 74.34 -42.53 -19.34
CA GLY A 399 74.69 -43.43 -20.44
C GLY A 399 76.20 -43.59 -20.53
N PHE A 400 76.81 -42.91 -21.50
CA PHE A 400 78.20 -43.13 -21.91
C PHE A 400 79.23 -42.97 -20.77
N PHE A 401 79.11 -41.95 -19.91
CA PHE A 401 80.08 -41.79 -18.81
C PHE A 401 79.95 -42.89 -17.76
N TYR A 402 78.72 -43.25 -17.38
CA TYR A 402 78.47 -44.35 -16.47
C TYR A 402 78.94 -45.69 -17.06
N GLU A 403 78.65 -45.96 -18.33
CA GLU A 403 79.13 -47.17 -19.03
C GLU A 403 80.65 -47.24 -19.10
N CYS A 404 81.34 -46.11 -19.35
CA CYS A 404 82.79 -46.09 -19.51
C CYS A 404 83.58 -46.04 -18.20
N VAL A 405 83.05 -45.44 -17.14
CA VAL A 405 83.81 -45.20 -15.89
C VAL A 405 83.14 -45.86 -14.68
N GLY A 406 81.81 -45.81 -14.62
CA GLY A 406 81.02 -46.29 -13.49
C GLY A 406 80.53 -47.74 -13.60
N HIS A 407 80.66 -48.37 -14.77
CA HIS A 407 80.15 -49.72 -15.00
C HIS A 407 80.97 -50.71 -14.16
N PRO A 408 80.31 -51.65 -13.46
CA PRO A 408 80.99 -52.57 -12.56
C PRO A 408 82.08 -53.39 -13.24
N GLU A 409 81.97 -53.65 -14.55
CA GLU A 409 83.01 -54.37 -15.30
C GLU A 409 84.30 -53.54 -15.50
N VAL A 410 84.18 -52.24 -15.77
CA VAL A 410 85.36 -51.38 -15.95
C VAL A 410 86.06 -51.17 -14.60
N LEU A 411 85.29 -50.95 -13.54
CA LEU A 411 85.82 -50.88 -12.17
C LEU A 411 86.52 -52.18 -11.74
N LYS A 412 85.94 -53.34 -12.08
CA LYS A 412 86.58 -54.65 -11.86
C LYS A 412 87.89 -54.76 -12.64
N PHE A 413 87.90 -54.35 -13.90
CA PHE A 413 89.10 -54.41 -14.74
C PHE A 413 90.21 -53.47 -14.22
N GLN A 414 89.87 -52.24 -13.82
CA GLN A 414 90.82 -51.34 -13.17
C GLN A 414 91.41 -51.96 -11.89
N THR A 415 90.55 -52.52 -11.03
CA THR A 415 90.99 -53.22 -9.81
C THR A 415 91.96 -54.37 -10.13
N HIS A 416 91.69 -55.16 -11.18
CA HIS A 416 92.59 -56.22 -11.61
C HIS A 416 93.93 -55.69 -12.16
N LEU A 417 93.90 -54.60 -12.94
CA LEU A 417 95.12 -53.96 -13.45
C LEU A 417 95.98 -53.41 -12.31
N GLU A 418 95.38 -52.72 -11.34
CA GLU A 418 96.07 -52.24 -10.14
C GLU A 418 96.69 -53.40 -9.36
N PHE A 419 95.97 -54.51 -9.20
CA PHE A 419 96.48 -55.72 -8.56
C PHE A 419 97.70 -56.30 -9.30
N CYS A 420 97.63 -56.42 -10.63
CA CYS A 420 98.74 -56.91 -11.45
C CYS A 420 99.96 -55.98 -11.36
N TYR A 421 99.73 -54.67 -11.38
CA TYR A 421 100.78 -53.67 -11.24
C TYR A 421 101.47 -53.76 -9.87
N GLU A 422 100.69 -53.83 -8.78
CA GLU A 422 101.22 -54.00 -7.43
C GLU A 422 102.05 -55.28 -7.29
N LYS A 423 101.66 -56.38 -7.96
CA LYS A 423 102.45 -57.63 -7.94
C LYS A 423 103.80 -57.54 -8.66
N ILE A 424 103.88 -56.76 -9.74
CA ILE A 424 105.10 -56.67 -10.57
C ILE A 424 106.08 -55.64 -9.99
N TYR A 425 105.58 -54.50 -9.50
CA TYR A 425 106.41 -53.42 -8.98
C TYR A 425 106.52 -53.40 -7.45
N TYR A 426 105.74 -54.20 -6.73
CA TYR A 426 105.64 -54.23 -5.25
C TYR A 426 105.21 -52.89 -4.62
N GLU A 427 104.70 -51.96 -5.43
CA GLU A 427 104.23 -50.64 -5.02
C GLU A 427 102.79 -50.44 -5.49
N LYS A 428 101.96 -49.81 -4.64
CA LYS A 428 100.60 -49.44 -5.03
C LYS A 428 100.67 -48.27 -6.02
N PRO A 429 99.97 -48.34 -7.17
CA PRO A 429 99.90 -47.23 -8.09
C PRO A 429 99.07 -46.10 -7.45
N ILE A 430 99.72 -45.13 -6.84
CA ILE A 430 99.03 -43.95 -6.31
C ILE A 430 98.80 -42.97 -7.47
N ASN A 431 97.52 -42.75 -7.82
CA ASN A 431 97.04 -41.76 -8.80
C ASN A 431 97.47 -41.98 -10.27
N MET A 432 97.72 -43.22 -10.70
CA MET A 432 97.95 -43.52 -12.12
C MET A 432 96.61 -43.78 -12.83
N ASP A 433 96.41 -43.18 -14.00
CA ASP A 433 95.26 -43.46 -14.86
C ASP A 433 95.27 -44.92 -15.36
N MET A 434 94.09 -45.50 -15.59
CA MET A 434 93.92 -46.90 -15.99
C MET A 434 94.69 -47.24 -17.28
N PHE A 435 94.76 -46.29 -18.23
CA PHE A 435 95.57 -46.47 -19.42
C PHE A 435 97.07 -46.44 -19.13
N ALA A 436 97.51 -45.60 -18.19
CA ALA A 436 98.91 -45.51 -17.79
C ALA A 436 99.38 -46.76 -17.05
N THR A 437 98.54 -47.34 -16.16
CA THR A 437 98.87 -48.61 -15.47
C THR A 437 98.95 -49.77 -16.46
N ALA A 438 98.01 -49.85 -17.41
CA ALA A 438 98.04 -50.86 -18.46
C ALA A 438 99.27 -50.73 -19.37
N LYS A 439 99.61 -49.50 -19.79
CA LYS A 439 100.78 -49.25 -20.64
C LYS A 439 102.10 -49.53 -19.93
N ALA A 440 102.22 -49.20 -18.64
CA ALA A 440 103.41 -49.53 -17.87
C ALA A 440 103.58 -51.06 -17.74
N LEU A 441 102.49 -51.78 -17.51
CA LEU A 441 102.48 -53.25 -17.53
C LEU A 441 102.86 -53.80 -18.92
N GLU A 442 102.33 -53.22 -19.99
CA GLU A 442 102.67 -53.58 -21.36
C GLU A 442 104.16 -53.32 -21.64
N ASP A 443 104.71 -52.18 -21.23
CA ASP A 443 106.12 -51.85 -21.42
C ASP A 443 107.02 -52.85 -20.67
N VAL A 444 106.65 -53.24 -19.44
CA VAL A 444 107.37 -54.32 -18.72
C VAL A 444 107.25 -55.63 -19.45
N TYR A 445 106.06 -55.99 -19.90
CA TYR A 445 105.85 -57.21 -20.67
C TYR A 445 106.69 -57.21 -21.95
N MET A 446 106.75 -56.09 -22.67
CA MET A 446 107.52 -55.94 -23.90
C MET A 446 109.02 -55.97 -23.63
N VAL A 447 109.50 -55.37 -22.54
CA VAL A 447 110.89 -55.50 -22.10
C VAL A 447 111.19 -56.96 -21.73
N TYR A 448 110.29 -57.63 -21.02
CA TYR A 448 110.44 -59.03 -20.65
C TYR A 448 110.42 -59.95 -21.88
N SER A 449 109.53 -59.71 -22.84
CA SER A 449 109.46 -60.42 -24.13
C SER A 449 110.73 -60.19 -24.93
N LYS A 450 111.19 -58.94 -25.07
CA LYS A 450 112.49 -58.64 -25.71
C LYS A 450 113.65 -59.34 -25.02
N ARG A 451 113.63 -59.44 -23.68
CA ARG A 451 114.64 -60.21 -22.94
C ARG A 451 114.54 -61.70 -23.22
N LEU A 452 113.33 -62.25 -23.35
CA LEU A 452 113.10 -63.64 -23.75
C LEU A 452 113.55 -63.90 -25.20
N ASP A 453 113.22 -63.03 -26.14
CA ASP A 453 113.60 -63.13 -27.54
C ASP A 453 115.11 -62.96 -27.74
N ALA A 454 115.76 -62.13 -26.91
CA ALA A 454 117.22 -61.99 -26.88
C ALA A 454 117.95 -63.21 -26.27
N VAL A 455 117.21 -64.17 -25.69
CA VAL A 455 117.80 -65.45 -25.31
C VAL A 455 118.05 -66.27 -26.57
N THR A 456 119.30 -66.25 -27.04
CA THR A 456 119.73 -67.05 -28.18
C THR A 456 119.64 -68.56 -27.88
N SER A 457 119.45 -69.37 -28.93
CA SER A 457 119.37 -70.85 -28.87
C SER A 457 120.47 -71.46 -28.01
N ASP A 458 121.64 -70.85 -27.96
CA ASP A 458 122.83 -71.39 -27.31
C ASP A 458 122.80 -71.15 -25.79
N LYS A 459 122.19 -70.06 -25.32
CA LYS A 459 121.92 -69.86 -23.88
C LYS A 459 120.81 -70.81 -23.40
N ILE A 460 119.80 -71.08 -24.23
CA ILE A 460 118.76 -72.08 -23.93
C ILE A 460 119.38 -73.46 -23.90
N LYS A 461 120.23 -73.83 -24.89
CA LYS A 461 120.96 -75.11 -24.89
C LYS A 461 121.89 -75.24 -23.70
N GLY A 462 122.62 -74.19 -23.32
CA GLY A 462 123.46 -74.19 -22.12
C GLY A 462 122.67 -74.31 -20.81
N ALA A 463 121.53 -73.64 -20.70
CA ALA A 463 120.63 -73.79 -19.55
C ALA A 463 119.95 -75.18 -19.51
N VAL A 464 119.59 -75.72 -20.68
CA VAL A 464 119.05 -77.08 -20.83
C VAL A 464 120.13 -78.13 -20.53
N GLU A 465 121.38 -77.91 -20.93
CA GLU A 465 122.52 -78.76 -20.57
C GLU A 465 122.81 -78.69 -19.07
N LEU A 466 122.82 -77.50 -18.45
CA LEU A 466 122.93 -77.35 -16.99
C LEU A 466 121.75 -78.01 -16.26
N TYR A 467 120.54 -77.92 -16.81
CA TYR A 467 119.38 -78.63 -16.27
C TYR A 467 119.54 -80.15 -16.42
N PHE A 468 119.99 -80.65 -17.57
CA PHE A 468 120.29 -82.06 -17.80
C PHE A 468 121.46 -82.57 -16.95
N GLU A 469 122.46 -81.74 -16.66
CA GLU A 469 123.57 -82.05 -15.76
C GLU A 469 123.12 -82.08 -14.30
N SER A 470 122.29 -81.13 -13.88
CA SER A 470 121.62 -81.13 -12.57
C SER A 470 120.74 -82.37 -12.41
N GLU A 471 119.90 -82.69 -13.40
CA GLU A 471 119.07 -83.90 -13.43
C GLU A 471 119.93 -85.17 -13.51
N ARG A 472 121.03 -85.21 -14.27
CA ARG A 472 122.01 -86.31 -14.24
C ARG A 472 122.66 -86.45 -12.87
N GLY A 473 122.94 -85.34 -12.19
CA GLY A 473 123.48 -85.31 -10.83
C GLY A 473 122.48 -85.86 -9.82
N LYS A 474 121.19 -85.49 -9.93
CA LYS A 474 120.11 -86.10 -9.15
C LYS A 474 119.95 -87.58 -9.46
N TYR A 475 120.01 -87.98 -10.74
CA TYR A 475 119.94 -89.37 -11.17
C TYR A 475 121.12 -90.21 -10.67
N ARG A 476 122.35 -89.68 -10.68
CA ARG A 476 123.53 -90.34 -10.10
C ARG A 476 123.38 -90.51 -8.60
N ARG A 477 122.93 -89.48 -7.87
CA ARG A 477 122.61 -89.57 -6.44
C ARG A 477 121.54 -90.63 -6.17
N ALA A 478 120.46 -90.65 -6.95
CA ALA A 478 119.42 -91.68 -6.88
C ALA A 478 119.96 -93.09 -7.17
N LYS A 479 120.90 -93.25 -8.11
CA LYS A 479 121.53 -94.54 -8.44
C LYS A 479 122.48 -95.03 -7.35
N VAL A 480 123.22 -94.14 -6.70
CA VAL A 480 124.05 -94.46 -5.52
C VAL A 480 123.14 -94.86 -4.36
N ALA A 481 122.12 -94.05 -4.05
CA ALA A 481 121.12 -94.38 -3.04
C ALA A 481 120.44 -95.74 -3.33
N ALA A 482 120.12 -96.05 -4.59
CA ALA A 482 119.55 -97.35 -4.97
C ALA A 482 120.53 -98.52 -4.81
N ARG A 483 121.84 -98.31 -4.96
CA ARG A 483 122.85 -99.35 -4.67
C ARG A 483 123.01 -99.57 -3.18
N GLU A 484 123.05 -98.51 -2.39
CA GLU A 484 123.07 -98.56 -0.93
C GLU A 484 121.81 -99.27 -0.40
N LEU A 485 120.64 -98.96 -0.98
CA LEU A 485 119.38 -99.60 -0.62
C LEU A 485 119.38 -101.09 -0.98
N ARG A 486 119.94 -101.49 -2.13
CA ARG A 486 120.14 -102.92 -2.46
C ARG A 486 121.15 -103.62 -1.56
N GLN A 487 122.17 -102.93 -1.07
CA GLN A 487 123.11 -103.47 -0.08
C GLN A 487 122.39 -103.67 1.26
N PHE A 488 121.58 -102.69 1.69
CA PHE A 488 120.67 -102.82 2.83
C PHE A 488 119.73 -104.01 2.69
N GLU A 489 119.04 -104.18 1.56
CA GLU A 489 118.17 -105.34 1.29
C GLU A 489 118.91 -106.69 1.27
N ARG A 490 120.21 -106.69 0.93
CA ARG A 490 121.04 -107.91 0.94
C ARG A 490 121.44 -108.28 2.36
N VAL A 491 121.87 -107.29 3.15
CA VAL A 491 122.15 -107.44 4.58
C VAL A 491 120.88 -107.84 5.33
N GLU A 492 119.73 -107.25 5.00
CA GLU A 492 118.43 -107.61 5.57
C GLU A 492 118.07 -109.07 5.24
N ARG A 493 118.27 -109.52 3.99
CA ARG A 493 118.08 -110.94 3.63
C ARG A 493 119.06 -111.88 4.33
N GLU A 494 120.31 -111.46 4.55
CA GLU A 494 121.30 -112.26 5.30
C GLU A 494 120.95 -112.33 6.79
N LEU A 495 120.48 -111.23 7.40
CA LEU A 495 119.89 -111.20 8.73
C LEU A 495 118.69 -112.16 8.83
N LEU A 496 117.75 -112.09 7.90
CA LEU A 496 116.59 -112.99 7.87
C LEU A 496 116.97 -114.45 7.61
N ARG A 497 118.07 -114.74 6.89
CA ARG A 497 118.59 -116.10 6.68
C ARG A 497 119.34 -116.65 7.89
N ALA A 498 120.03 -115.80 8.66
CA ALA A 498 120.71 -116.19 9.90
C ALA A 498 119.71 -116.48 11.04
N PHE A 499 118.51 -115.87 11.01
CA PHE A 499 117.39 -116.15 11.92
C PHE A 499 116.56 -117.41 11.56
N ALA A 500 117.06 -118.29 10.69
CA ALA A 500 116.39 -119.56 10.38
C ALA A 500 117.18 -120.77 10.97
N PRO A 501 116.60 -121.53 11.92
CA PRO A 501 117.19 -122.77 12.45
C PRO A 501 117.30 -123.85 11.36
N ALA A 502 118.43 -124.54 11.28
CA ALA A 502 118.72 -125.49 10.20
C ALA A 502 117.88 -126.78 10.29
N ALA A 503 116.77 -126.82 9.57
CA ALA A 503 116.15 -128.05 9.10
C ALA A 503 116.71 -128.40 7.71
N ASN A 504 117.37 -129.55 7.66
CA ASN A 504 117.42 -130.53 6.57
C ASN A 504 116.94 -130.10 5.17
N GLY A 505 117.88 -130.13 4.23
CA GLY A 505 117.67 -130.88 3.00
C GLY A 505 116.94 -130.19 1.84
N GLN A 506 117.55 -130.39 0.67
CA GLN A 506 116.96 -130.45 -0.66
C GLN A 506 116.92 -129.18 -1.53
N GLN A 507 117.83 -129.21 -2.51
CA GLN A 507 117.56 -129.25 -3.96
C GLN A 507 116.72 -128.16 -4.64
N GLY A 508 117.16 -127.82 -5.86
CA GLY A 508 116.38 -127.10 -6.88
C GLY A 508 117.23 -126.03 -7.58
N VAL A 509 118.12 -126.40 -8.49
CA VAL A 509 117.89 -126.47 -9.94
C VAL A 509 117.58 -125.12 -10.62
N SER A 510 118.49 -124.77 -11.54
CA SER A 510 118.42 -123.79 -12.62
C SER A 510 117.04 -123.61 -13.26
N ILE A 511 116.63 -122.35 -13.45
CA ILE A 511 115.77 -121.94 -14.56
C ILE A 511 116.36 -120.70 -15.26
N HIS A 512 116.78 -120.91 -16.50
CA HIS A 512 116.92 -119.88 -17.52
C HIS A 512 115.54 -119.36 -17.93
N VAL A 513 115.33 -118.03 -17.97
CA VAL A 513 114.35 -117.42 -18.90
C VAL A 513 114.94 -116.17 -19.55
N ARG A 514 115.29 -116.33 -20.83
CA ARG A 514 115.12 -115.29 -21.87
C ARG A 514 113.71 -115.46 -22.45
N ARG A 515 112.96 -114.37 -22.62
CA ARG A 515 111.97 -114.11 -23.70
C ARG A 515 111.33 -112.74 -23.41
N ASN A 516 111.59 -111.70 -24.21
CA ASN A 516 110.93 -111.35 -25.48
C ASN A 516 109.40 -111.28 -25.46
N SER A 517 108.91 -110.22 -26.13
CA SER A 517 107.63 -110.03 -26.81
C SER A 517 106.65 -109.09 -26.08
N ARG A 518 106.46 -107.87 -26.62
CA ARG A 518 105.48 -107.51 -27.66
C ARG A 518 104.05 -107.86 -27.28
N LYS A 519 103.20 -106.83 -27.16
CA LYS A 519 101.90 -106.65 -27.84
C LYS A 519 101.15 -105.52 -27.11
N LYS A 520 100.83 -104.42 -27.81
CA LYS A 520 99.54 -104.18 -28.47
C LYS A 520 98.35 -104.40 -27.53
N LEU A 521 97.55 -103.36 -27.33
CA LEU A 521 96.09 -103.26 -27.58
C LEU A 521 95.61 -101.94 -26.94
N ARG A 522 94.86 -101.09 -27.68
CA ARG A 522 93.40 -100.85 -27.55
C ARG A 522 93.00 -100.21 -26.19
N SER A 523 92.03 -99.32 -26.04
CA SER A 523 90.71 -99.17 -26.67
C SER A 523 90.03 -97.87 -26.20
N ARG A 524 89.22 -97.25 -27.09
CA ARG A 524 87.80 -96.84 -26.92
C ARG A 524 87.28 -96.44 -25.51
N SER A 525 86.55 -95.32 -25.46
CA SER A 525 85.06 -95.21 -25.33
C SER A 525 84.67 -93.72 -25.36
N LYS A 526 83.62 -93.19 -26.00
CA LYS A 526 82.18 -93.48 -26.15
C LYS A 526 81.32 -93.14 -24.92
N PHE A 527 80.29 -92.33 -25.20
CA PHE A 527 79.02 -92.04 -24.49
C PHE A 527 79.06 -91.18 -23.22
N ASP A 528 78.35 -90.04 -23.13
CA ASP A 528 76.91 -89.73 -23.18
C ASP A 528 76.13 -90.10 -21.90
N GLN A 529 75.30 -89.14 -21.46
CA GLN A 529 74.19 -89.22 -20.51
C GLN A 529 74.51 -89.36 -19.01
N ASN A 530 74.43 -88.22 -18.32
CA ASN A 530 73.66 -88.11 -17.08
C ASN A 530 73.09 -86.68 -17.00
N ARG A 531 71.91 -86.49 -17.60
CA ARG A 531 70.97 -85.44 -17.20
C ARG A 531 70.34 -85.87 -15.88
N ASN A 532 70.28 -84.92 -14.93
CA ASN A 532 69.27 -84.76 -13.87
C ASN A 532 69.85 -84.28 -12.54
N THR A 533 70.72 -83.27 -12.58
CA THR A 533 70.79 -82.27 -11.50
C THR A 533 71.10 -80.92 -12.16
N LEU A 534 70.27 -79.90 -11.92
CA LEU A 534 70.59 -78.52 -12.29
C LEU A 534 71.86 -78.13 -11.54
N THR A 535 72.81 -77.51 -12.23
CA THR A 535 74.04 -77.03 -11.60
C THR A 535 73.71 -75.82 -10.71
N GLU A 536 74.34 -75.68 -9.54
CA GLU A 536 73.99 -74.67 -8.53
C GLU A 536 73.97 -73.24 -9.08
N ALA A 537 74.86 -72.95 -10.04
CA ALA A 537 74.92 -71.67 -10.76
C ALA A 537 73.71 -71.42 -11.70
N GLU A 538 73.12 -72.48 -12.26
CA GLU A 538 71.93 -72.35 -13.13
C GLU A 538 70.66 -72.14 -12.28
N VAL A 539 70.63 -72.71 -11.07
CA VAL A 539 69.55 -72.45 -10.09
C VAL A 539 69.62 -71.01 -9.56
N GLU A 540 70.83 -70.51 -9.24
CA GLU A 540 71.03 -69.10 -8.88
C GLU A 540 70.61 -68.16 -10.01
N TYR A 541 70.99 -68.45 -11.25
CA TYR A 541 70.59 -67.64 -12.41
C TYR A 541 69.06 -67.61 -12.57
N LEU A 542 68.40 -68.77 -12.50
CA LEU A 542 66.94 -68.86 -12.64
C LEU A 542 66.20 -68.19 -11.48
N THR A 543 66.72 -68.24 -10.24
CA THR A 543 66.06 -67.63 -9.07
C THR A 543 66.30 -66.12 -8.95
N LEU A 544 67.45 -65.62 -9.41
CA LEU A 544 67.78 -64.20 -9.30
C LEU A 544 67.31 -63.37 -10.49
N PHE A 545 67.24 -63.97 -11.69
CA PHE A 545 67.04 -63.21 -12.93
C PHE A 545 65.80 -63.64 -13.75
N THR A 546 65.04 -64.63 -13.27
CA THR A 546 63.71 -64.99 -13.82
C THR A 546 62.73 -65.30 -12.69
N ASP A 547 61.42 -65.17 -12.91
CA ASP A 547 60.39 -65.52 -11.90
C ASP A 547 60.14 -67.05 -11.80
N TRP A 548 61.13 -67.86 -12.17
CA TRP A 548 61.00 -69.31 -12.20
C TRP A 548 60.84 -69.88 -10.79
N THR A 549 59.88 -70.80 -10.62
CA THR A 549 59.63 -71.49 -9.34
C THR A 549 59.75 -73.00 -9.50
N ALA A 550 60.21 -73.69 -8.45
CA ALA A 550 60.67 -75.09 -8.48
C ALA A 550 59.64 -76.17 -8.88
N LYS A 551 58.40 -75.79 -9.21
CA LYS A 551 57.36 -76.70 -9.72
C LYS A 551 57.21 -76.64 -11.25
N GLU A 552 57.89 -75.72 -11.92
CA GLU A 552 57.83 -75.54 -13.37
C GLU A 552 59.10 -76.04 -14.07
N ASP A 553 58.97 -76.55 -15.29
CA ASP A 553 60.06 -77.19 -16.01
C ASP A 553 61.07 -76.12 -16.55
N PRO A 554 62.34 -76.14 -16.13
CA PRO A 554 63.30 -75.03 -16.32
C PRO A 554 63.78 -74.86 -17.77
N SER A 555 63.40 -75.74 -18.69
CA SER A 555 63.82 -75.69 -20.11
C SER A 555 63.20 -74.51 -20.88
N ASN A 556 62.08 -73.98 -20.40
CA ASN A 556 61.35 -72.88 -21.06
C ASN A 556 62.08 -71.54 -20.98
N TYR A 557 62.97 -71.36 -20.01
CA TYR A 557 63.66 -70.09 -19.74
C TYR A 557 65.10 -70.06 -20.26
N LEU A 558 65.60 -71.18 -20.82
CA LEU A 558 67.02 -71.37 -21.17
C LEU A 558 67.32 -71.59 -22.66
N HIS A 559 66.37 -71.36 -23.58
CA HIS A 559 66.65 -71.40 -25.02
C HIS A 559 66.61 -70.02 -25.70
N ALA A 560 67.74 -69.65 -26.30
CA ALA A 560 67.91 -68.48 -27.15
C ALA A 560 67.53 -68.78 -28.61
N SER A 561 66.72 -67.92 -29.24
CA SER A 561 66.98 -67.32 -30.56
C SER A 561 65.78 -66.49 -31.02
N ALA A 562 66.10 -65.36 -31.66
CA ALA A 562 65.36 -64.64 -32.69
C ALA A 562 63.84 -64.85 -32.77
N GLU A 563 63.07 -63.82 -32.46
CA GLU A 563 62.04 -63.20 -33.31
C GLU A 563 61.19 -62.22 -32.48
N ASP A 564 60.71 -61.17 -33.14
CA ASP A 564 59.88 -60.07 -32.63
C ASP A 564 58.73 -60.50 -31.72
N PRO A 565 58.26 -59.57 -30.86
CA PRO A 565 56.82 -59.33 -30.82
C PRO A 565 56.48 -57.84 -30.88
N GLY A 566 55.59 -57.52 -31.81
CA GLY A 566 54.90 -56.26 -31.84
C GLY A 566 53.74 -56.17 -30.84
N ARG A 567 53.23 -54.93 -30.76
CA ARG A 567 51.82 -54.54 -30.57
C ARG A 567 51.07 -54.90 -29.28
N PHE A 568 50.19 -53.93 -28.98
CA PHE A 568 48.98 -53.95 -28.15
C PHE A 568 49.20 -53.68 -26.65
N ARG A 569 48.41 -52.84 -25.97
CA ARG A 569 47.30 -51.95 -26.38
C ARG A 569 47.07 -50.99 -25.21
N THR A 570 46.71 -49.77 -25.57
CA THR A 570 46.05 -48.76 -24.72
C THR A 570 44.78 -49.30 -24.06
N SER A 571 44.64 -49.02 -22.76
CA SER A 571 43.42 -48.42 -22.18
C SER A 571 43.88 -47.25 -21.32
#